data_AF-A0AAD1QWE6-F1
#
_entry.id   AF-A0AAD1QWE6-F1
#
_cell.length_a   1.000
_cell.length_b   1.000
_cell.length_c   1.000
_cell.angle_alpha   90.00
_cell.angle_beta   90.00
_cell.angle_gamma   90.00
#
_symmetry.space_group_name_H-M   'P 1'
#
loop_
_entity.id
_entity.type
_entity.pdbx_description
1 polymer ?
#
loop_
_entity_poly.entity_id
_entity_poly.type
_entity_poly.pdbx_seq_one_letter_code
_entity_poly.pdbx_strand_id
1 'polypeptide(L)'
;MADALTWSFVVYVAGFRGTGKSGVLVEFSKLSFHFRSYGDLTDQELEEICDFLYQKVTSREKAALSQLKSCYNTFRSVAYRTSSACAEQVSAERSSQLKSLLLEYFEKKDPLDMLGGDNIEEEELIDLKLQDWKDHICSDVRLFLSIRHDERFSGRAIARIFHGIGIPCYPAQVYGRDRRFWRKYIHLDFNKIMQLAKEEIIHQK
;
A
#
# COMPACT_ATOMS: atom_id res chain seq x y z
N MET A 1 -6.38 -12.60 27.18
CA MET A 1 -6.52 -13.14 28.55
C MET A 1 -6.47 -12.04 29.61
N ALA A 2 -5.66 -10.99 29.45
CA ALA A 2 -5.62 -9.84 30.38
C ALA A 2 -6.92 -8.99 30.37
N ASP A 3 -7.52 -8.76 29.19
CA ASP A 3 -8.72 -7.91 29.07
C ASP A 3 -9.95 -8.48 29.78
N ALA A 4 -10.06 -9.81 29.90
CA ALA A 4 -11.18 -10.46 30.58
C ALA A 4 -11.18 -10.24 32.10
N LEU A 5 -10.05 -9.82 32.67
CA LEU A 5 -9.89 -9.68 34.12
C LEU A 5 -9.62 -8.23 34.55
N THR A 6 -9.57 -7.25 33.64
CA THR A 6 -9.27 -5.83 33.93
C THR A 6 -7.95 -5.62 34.69
N TRP A 7 -6.95 -6.48 34.47
CA TRP A 7 -5.61 -6.29 35.05
C TRP A 7 -4.80 -5.35 34.18
N SER A 8 -4.14 -4.37 34.82
CA SER A 8 -3.13 -3.55 34.16
C SER A 8 -1.87 -4.39 33.91
N PHE A 9 -1.34 -4.33 32.70
CA PHE A 9 -0.05 -4.93 32.35
C PHE A 9 1.08 -4.07 32.94
N VAL A 10 1.10 -3.92 34.26
CA VAL A 10 2.26 -3.37 34.96
C VAL A 10 3.32 -4.45 34.85
N VAL A 11 4.35 -4.14 34.08
CA VAL A 11 5.54 -4.96 33.87
C VAL A 11 6.24 -5.15 35.22
N TYR A 12 5.84 -6.18 35.97
CA TYR A 12 6.62 -6.72 37.08
C TYR A 12 7.74 -7.58 36.49
N VAL A 13 8.85 -6.94 36.07
CA VAL A 13 10.15 -7.63 35.93
C VAL A 13 10.78 -7.90 37.31
N ALA A 14 10.20 -7.37 38.38
CA ALA A 14 10.48 -7.91 39.71
C ALA A 14 9.71 -9.21 39.86
N GLY A 15 10.39 -10.33 39.60
CA GLY A 15 9.84 -11.68 39.70
C GLY A 15 8.93 -11.83 40.91
N PHE A 16 7.80 -12.52 40.70
CA PHE A 16 6.80 -12.82 41.71
C PHE A 16 7.48 -13.39 42.97
N ARG A 17 7.76 -12.54 43.98
CA ARG A 17 8.30 -12.97 45.27
C ARG A 17 7.14 -13.52 46.09
N GLY A 18 6.58 -14.64 45.64
CA GLY A 18 5.77 -15.49 46.49
C GLY A 18 6.63 -15.99 47.66
N THR A 19 6.04 -16.07 48.84
CA THR A 19 6.66 -16.60 50.05
C THR A 19 6.84 -18.12 49.93
N GLY A 20 7.82 -18.58 49.15
CA GLY A 20 8.14 -20.00 49.00
C GLY A 20 8.72 -20.37 47.62
N LYS A 21 9.76 -21.21 47.61
CA LYS A 21 10.36 -21.77 46.38
C LYS A 21 9.47 -22.89 45.85
N SER A 22 8.53 -22.61 44.94
CA SER A 22 7.64 -23.64 44.36
C SER A 22 8.35 -24.60 43.41
N GLY A 23 9.59 -24.30 42.98
CA GLY A 23 10.35 -25.11 42.01
C GLY A 23 9.85 -25.01 40.56
N VAL A 24 8.84 -24.17 40.29
CA VAL A 24 8.27 -23.99 38.94
C VAL A 24 9.02 -22.87 38.22
N LEU A 25 9.54 -23.19 37.02
CA LEU A 25 10.10 -22.22 36.08
C LEU A 25 8.99 -21.72 35.15
N VAL A 26 8.84 -20.40 35.04
CA VAL A 26 7.91 -19.77 34.11
C VAL A 26 8.70 -19.00 33.07
N GLU A 27 8.55 -19.38 31.81
CA GLU A 27 9.16 -18.70 30.67
C GLU A 27 8.10 -18.03 29.82
N PHE A 28 8.31 -16.76 29.50
CA PHE A 28 7.51 -16.06 28.51
C PHE A 28 8.11 -16.28 27.14
N SER A 29 7.24 -16.53 26.15
CA SER A 29 7.62 -16.71 24.75
C SER A 29 6.77 -15.81 23.87
N LYS A 30 7.15 -15.70 22.58
CA LYS A 30 6.45 -14.93 21.54
C LYS A 30 6.45 -13.42 21.82
N LEU A 31 7.52 -12.76 21.37
CA LEU A 31 7.58 -11.31 21.30
C LEU A 31 6.41 -10.78 20.46
N SER A 32 5.60 -9.89 21.04
CA SER A 32 4.39 -9.36 20.42
C SER A 32 4.21 -7.88 20.74
N PHE A 33 3.52 -7.15 19.86
CA PHE A 33 3.05 -5.81 20.17
C PHE A 33 1.84 -5.88 21.12
N HIS A 34 1.94 -5.20 22.26
CA HIS A 34 0.79 -4.96 23.11
C HIS A 34 0.15 -3.63 22.70
N PHE A 35 -1.08 -3.69 22.19
CA PHE A 35 -1.87 -2.51 21.85
C PHE A 35 -3.33 -2.75 22.22
N ARG A 36 -4.06 -1.65 22.44
CA ARG A 36 -5.49 -1.66 22.73
C ARG A 36 -6.22 -1.04 21.55
N SER A 37 -7.21 -1.74 21.03
CA SER A 37 -8.10 -1.25 19.97
C SER A 37 -9.55 -1.32 20.44
N TYR A 38 -10.38 -0.47 19.85
CA TYR A 38 -11.82 -0.60 19.93
C TYR A 38 -12.26 -1.89 19.22
N GLY A 39 -13.18 -2.64 19.82
CA GLY A 39 -13.62 -3.96 19.34
C GLY A 39 -14.97 -3.92 18.62
N ASP A 40 -15.51 -2.72 18.43
CA ASP A 40 -16.85 -2.39 17.94
C ASP A 40 -16.82 -1.72 16.56
N LEU A 41 -15.66 -1.74 15.88
CA LEU A 41 -15.55 -1.22 14.52
C LEU A 41 -16.42 -2.02 13.56
N THR A 42 -17.22 -1.30 12.79
CA THR A 42 -18.02 -1.84 11.69
C THR A 42 -17.12 -2.28 10.53
N ASP A 43 -17.68 -3.12 9.66
CA ASP A 43 -16.98 -3.57 8.44
C ASP A 43 -16.54 -2.39 7.55
N GLN A 44 -17.33 -1.32 7.51
CA GLN A 44 -17.02 -0.10 6.77
C GLN A 44 -15.81 0.63 7.37
N GLU A 45 -15.77 0.81 8.70
CA GLU A 45 -14.66 1.50 9.37
C GLU A 45 -13.35 0.72 9.24
N LEU A 46 -13.39 -0.62 9.28
CA LEU A 46 -12.23 -1.47 9.04
C LEU A 46 -11.68 -1.30 7.61
N GLU A 47 -12.57 -1.13 6.64
CA GLU A 47 -12.19 -0.86 5.25
C GLU A 47 -11.55 0.52 5.09
N GLU A 48 -12.10 1.55 5.73
CA GLU A 48 -11.53 2.90 5.74
C GLU A 48 -10.11 2.91 6.34
N ILE A 49 -9.88 2.15 7.42
CA ILE A 49 -8.54 1.95 7.99
C ILE A 49 -7.60 1.26 6.99
N CYS A 50 -8.08 0.23 6.28
CA CYS A 50 -7.28 -0.44 5.26
C CYS A 50 -6.89 0.50 4.11
N ASP A 51 -7.79 1.38 3.69
CA ASP A 51 -7.54 2.39 2.67
C ASP A 51 -6.55 3.44 3.15
N PHE A 52 -6.69 3.94 4.38
CA PHE A 52 -5.75 4.87 4.99
C PHE A 52 -4.32 4.29 5.05
N LEU A 53 -4.19 3.05 5.54
CA LEU A 53 -2.89 2.38 5.62
C LEU A 53 -2.28 2.16 4.23
N TYR A 54 -3.10 1.77 3.25
CA TYR A 54 -2.67 1.59 1.88
C TYR A 54 -2.17 2.90 1.26
N GLN A 55 -2.91 4.00 1.42
CA GLN A 55 -2.50 5.32 0.96
C GLN A 55 -1.18 5.74 1.60
N LYS A 56 -1.01 5.52 2.91
CA LYS A 56 0.23 5.85 3.61
C LYS A 56 1.45 5.08 3.08
N VAL A 57 1.27 3.79 2.76
CA VAL A 57 2.34 2.96 2.17
C VAL A 57 2.65 3.44 0.75
N THR A 58 1.62 3.62 -0.08
CA THR A 58 1.76 4.05 -1.48
C THR A 58 2.43 5.42 -1.58
N SER A 59 2.06 6.38 -0.73
CA SER A 59 2.70 7.71 -0.71
C SER A 59 4.18 7.63 -0.34
N ARG A 60 4.56 6.73 0.58
CA ARG A 60 5.97 6.51 0.93
C ARG A 60 6.74 5.86 -0.20
N GLU A 61 6.15 4.88 -0.88
CA GLU A 61 6.73 4.24 -2.05
C GLU A 61 6.97 5.26 -3.17
N LYS A 62 5.94 6.04 -3.54
CA LYS A 62 6.03 7.10 -4.55
C LYS A 62 7.10 8.13 -4.20
N ALA A 63 7.16 8.56 -2.94
CA ALA A 63 8.19 9.50 -2.49
C ALA A 63 9.60 8.92 -2.63
N ALA A 64 9.81 7.65 -2.23
CA ALA A 64 11.10 6.98 -2.35
C ALA A 64 11.53 6.78 -3.82
N LEU A 65 10.61 6.36 -4.68
CA LEU A 65 10.86 6.22 -6.12
C LEU A 65 11.18 7.57 -6.77
N SER A 66 10.45 8.63 -6.41
CA SER A 66 10.72 9.98 -6.89
C SER A 66 12.12 10.47 -6.48
N GLN A 67 12.51 10.25 -5.21
CA GLN A 67 13.86 10.56 -4.74
C GLN A 67 14.93 9.81 -5.53
N LEU A 68 14.71 8.52 -5.82
CA LEU A 68 15.63 7.72 -6.62
C LEU A 68 15.74 8.23 -8.06
N LYS A 69 14.61 8.51 -8.72
CA LYS A 69 14.56 9.07 -10.09
C LYS A 69 15.26 10.43 -10.14
N SER A 70 14.98 11.32 -9.19
CA SER A 70 15.59 12.65 -9.08
C SER A 70 17.11 12.55 -8.89
N CYS A 71 17.57 11.67 -8.00
CA CYS A 71 18.98 11.39 -7.76
C CYS A 71 19.67 10.92 -9.06
N TYR A 72 19.07 9.93 -9.74
CA TYR A 72 19.56 9.42 -11.01
C TYR A 72 19.67 10.50 -12.09
N ASN A 73 18.58 11.27 -12.31
CA ASN A 73 18.53 12.32 -13.31
C ASN A 73 19.56 13.44 -13.02
N THR A 74 19.70 13.82 -11.75
CA THR A 74 20.69 14.81 -11.29
C THR A 74 22.11 14.36 -11.65
N PHE A 75 22.52 13.16 -11.24
CA PHE A 75 23.86 12.66 -11.55
C PHE A 75 24.07 12.41 -13.04
N ARG A 76 23.07 11.89 -13.74
CA ARG A 76 23.12 11.65 -15.18
C ARG A 76 23.34 12.94 -15.98
N SER A 77 22.70 14.04 -15.56
CA SER A 77 22.81 15.35 -16.24
C SER A 77 24.23 15.91 -16.26
N VAL A 78 25.03 15.60 -15.24
CA VAL A 78 26.43 16.06 -15.10
C VAL A 78 27.45 14.95 -15.38
N ALA A 79 27.00 13.74 -15.73
CA ALA A 79 27.88 12.61 -15.96
C ALA A 79 28.68 12.74 -17.26
N TYR A 80 29.89 12.19 -17.25
CA TYR A 80 30.67 11.95 -18.46
C TYR A 80 30.36 10.56 -19.03
N ARG A 81 30.48 10.39 -20.35
CA ARG A 81 30.35 9.07 -21.00
C ARG A 81 31.45 8.09 -20.57
N THR A 82 32.64 8.60 -20.27
CA THR A 82 33.80 7.83 -19.82
C THR A 82 34.54 8.58 -18.72
N SER A 83 35.16 7.86 -17.79
CA SER A 83 35.94 8.44 -16.69
C SER A 83 37.16 9.22 -17.17
N SER A 84 37.75 8.82 -18.30
CA SER A 84 38.90 9.50 -18.93
C SER A 84 38.62 10.97 -19.25
N ALA A 85 37.37 11.33 -19.57
CA ALA A 85 36.97 12.69 -19.93
C ALA A 85 37.01 13.68 -18.74
N CYS A 86 37.21 13.18 -17.52
CA CYS A 86 37.37 13.97 -16.30
C CYS A 86 38.72 13.72 -15.60
N ALA A 87 39.60 12.89 -16.17
CA ALA A 87 40.82 12.45 -15.50
C ALA A 87 41.89 13.55 -15.40
N GLU A 88 41.97 14.44 -16.39
CA GLU A 88 43.00 15.49 -16.42
C GLU A 88 42.52 16.83 -15.85
N GLN A 89 41.23 17.17 -15.99
CA GLN A 89 40.70 18.43 -15.48
C GLN A 89 39.21 18.33 -15.12
N VAL A 90 38.88 18.68 -13.88
CA VAL A 90 37.49 18.75 -13.41
C VAL A 90 36.79 19.94 -14.07
N SER A 91 35.65 19.70 -14.72
CA SER A 91 34.82 20.79 -15.25
C SER A 91 34.22 21.61 -14.10
N ALA A 92 34.71 22.84 -13.94
CA ALA A 92 34.17 23.80 -12.97
C ALA A 92 32.67 24.08 -13.21
N GLU A 93 32.26 24.10 -14.49
CA GLU A 93 30.87 24.29 -14.91
C GLU A 93 29.96 23.14 -14.42
N ARG A 94 30.31 21.88 -14.70
CA ARG A 94 29.54 20.71 -14.21
C ARG A 94 29.53 20.64 -12.68
N SER A 95 30.65 20.99 -12.03
CA SER A 95 30.72 21.05 -10.57
C SER A 95 29.78 22.11 -10.00
N SER A 96 29.74 23.29 -10.61
CA SER A 96 28.82 24.37 -10.22
C SER A 96 27.37 23.96 -10.42
N GLN A 97 27.05 23.34 -11.56
CA GLN A 97 25.72 22.84 -11.87
C GLN A 97 25.25 21.76 -10.89
N LEU A 98 26.11 20.80 -10.52
CA LEU A 98 25.76 19.80 -9.51
C LEU A 98 25.50 20.46 -8.14
N LYS A 99 26.32 21.43 -7.74
CA LYS A 99 26.13 22.15 -6.49
C LYS A 99 24.82 22.93 -6.46
N SER A 100 24.44 23.59 -7.57
CA SER A 100 23.15 24.31 -7.63
C SER A 100 21.97 23.35 -7.53
N LEU A 101 22.02 22.20 -8.21
CA LEU A 101 20.95 21.17 -8.13
C LEU A 101 20.82 20.59 -6.72
N LEU A 102 21.93 20.36 -6.02
CA LEU A 102 21.91 19.89 -4.63
C LEU A 102 21.34 20.95 -3.68
N LEU A 103 21.74 22.21 -3.82
CA LEU A 103 21.21 23.31 -3.02
C LEU A 103 19.69 23.45 -3.22
N GLU A 104 19.24 23.43 -4.48
CA GLU A 104 17.81 23.47 -4.82
C GLU A 104 17.03 22.29 -4.18
N TYR A 105 17.61 21.08 -4.19
CA TYR A 105 16.98 19.91 -3.57
C TYR A 105 16.77 20.07 -2.05
N PHE A 106 17.76 20.63 -1.33
CA PHE A 106 17.67 20.81 0.12
C PHE A 106 16.92 22.09 0.54
N GLU A 107 16.81 23.10 -0.33
CA GLU A 107 16.02 24.30 -0.08
C GLU A 107 14.51 24.09 -0.35
N LYS A 108 14.14 23.13 -1.20
CA LYS A 108 12.74 22.78 -1.44
C LYS A 108 12.11 22.21 -0.16
N LYS A 109 10.98 22.82 0.24
CA LYS A 109 10.27 22.51 1.48
C LYS A 109 9.45 21.21 1.43
N ASP A 110 9.15 20.69 0.24
CA ASP A 110 8.37 19.46 0.08
C ASP A 110 8.93 18.56 -1.04
N PRO A 111 9.32 17.30 -0.73
CA PRO A 111 9.70 16.30 -1.73
C PRO A 111 8.61 15.98 -2.77
N LEU A 112 7.36 16.34 -2.48
CA LEU A 112 6.21 16.12 -3.37
C LEU A 112 6.12 17.14 -4.52
N ASP A 113 6.79 18.30 -4.44
CA ASP A 113 6.78 19.28 -5.55
C ASP A 113 7.61 18.81 -6.77
N MET A 114 8.37 17.72 -6.63
CA MET A 114 9.13 17.10 -7.72
C MET A 114 8.29 16.10 -8.55
N LEU A 115 6.98 15.97 -8.27
CA LEU A 115 6.08 14.94 -8.85
C LEU A 115 5.62 15.20 -10.29
N GLY A 116 5.86 16.39 -10.86
CA GLY A 116 5.34 16.76 -12.17
C GLY A 116 6.30 16.47 -13.33
N GLY A 117 6.28 15.26 -13.90
CA GLY A 117 6.81 15.11 -15.26
C GLY A 117 7.07 13.69 -15.77
N ASP A 118 7.60 12.78 -14.94
CA ASP A 118 8.37 11.62 -15.47
C ASP A 118 7.72 10.24 -15.22
N ASN A 119 6.44 10.20 -14.80
CA ASN A 119 5.70 8.94 -14.58
C ASN A 119 4.74 8.58 -15.72
N ILE A 120 4.58 9.48 -16.71
CA ILE A 120 3.53 9.36 -17.74
C ILE A 120 3.80 8.17 -18.67
N GLU A 121 5.05 7.96 -19.08
CA GLU A 121 5.39 6.97 -20.12
C GLU A 121 5.27 5.50 -19.64
N GLU A 122 5.60 5.20 -18.38
CA GLU A 122 5.46 3.85 -17.80
C GLU A 122 4.00 3.52 -17.44
N GLU A 123 3.23 4.52 -16.99
CA GLU A 123 1.79 4.36 -16.75
C GLU A 123 1.01 4.15 -18.06
N GLU A 124 1.37 4.86 -19.15
CA GLU A 124 0.70 4.74 -20.46
C GLU A 124 0.81 3.32 -21.08
N LEU A 125 1.97 2.66 -20.99
CA LEU A 125 2.17 1.33 -21.57
C LEU A 125 1.35 0.25 -20.84
N ILE A 126 1.17 0.39 -19.53
CA ILE A 126 0.36 -0.51 -18.70
C ILE A 126 -1.14 -0.23 -18.94
N ASP A 127 -1.52 1.02 -19.15
CA ASP A 127 -2.90 1.42 -19.42
C ASP A 127 -3.40 0.87 -20.77
N LEU A 128 -2.56 0.84 -21.80
CA LEU A 128 -2.92 0.31 -23.13
C LEU A 128 -3.33 -1.17 -23.11
N LYS A 129 -2.66 -2.03 -22.33
CA LYS A 129 -3.04 -3.45 -22.18
C LYS A 129 -4.30 -3.65 -21.33
N LEU A 130 -4.63 -2.66 -20.49
CA LEU A 130 -5.76 -2.72 -19.57
C LEU A 130 -7.07 -2.27 -20.23
N GLN A 131 -7.01 -1.39 -21.24
CA GLN A 131 -8.18 -0.95 -22.00
C GLN A 131 -8.99 -2.13 -22.56
N ASP A 132 -8.32 -3.16 -23.07
CA ASP A 132 -8.98 -4.37 -23.60
C ASP A 132 -9.84 -5.10 -22.55
N TRP A 133 -9.47 -5.00 -21.27
CA TRP A 133 -10.17 -5.67 -20.17
C TRP A 133 -11.16 -4.76 -19.45
N LYS A 134 -11.09 -3.45 -19.66
CA LYS A 134 -11.89 -2.46 -18.94
C LYS A 134 -13.39 -2.74 -19.07
N ASP A 135 -13.86 -2.90 -20.31
CA ASP A 135 -15.28 -3.14 -20.58
C ASP A 135 -15.78 -4.46 -20.00
N HIS A 136 -14.92 -5.50 -20.02
CA HIS A 136 -15.22 -6.79 -19.41
C HIS A 136 -15.31 -6.69 -17.88
N ILE A 137 -14.37 -6.00 -17.24
CA ILE A 137 -14.38 -5.78 -15.79
C ILE A 137 -15.64 -5.00 -15.41
N CYS A 138 -15.91 -3.85 -16.05
CA CYS A 138 -17.11 -3.06 -15.77
C CYS A 138 -18.39 -3.87 -15.95
N SER A 139 -18.49 -4.67 -17.02
CA SER A 139 -19.66 -5.53 -17.24
C SER A 139 -19.83 -6.60 -16.15
N ASP A 140 -18.74 -7.21 -15.70
CA ASP A 140 -18.78 -8.17 -14.60
C ASP A 140 -19.10 -7.51 -13.26
N VAL A 141 -18.63 -6.28 -13.01
CA VAL A 141 -18.99 -5.50 -11.83
C VAL A 141 -20.50 -5.27 -11.81
N ARG A 142 -21.09 -4.84 -12.93
CA ARG A 142 -22.54 -4.66 -13.06
C ARG A 142 -23.30 -5.96 -12.81
N LEU A 143 -22.83 -7.07 -13.39
CA LEU A 143 -23.44 -8.39 -13.21
C LEU A 143 -23.33 -8.87 -11.76
N PHE A 144 -22.18 -8.66 -11.12
CA PHE A 144 -21.96 -9.02 -9.73
C PHE A 144 -22.94 -8.27 -8.81
N LEU A 145 -23.04 -6.95 -9.00
CA LEU A 145 -23.95 -6.09 -8.23
C LEU A 145 -25.43 -6.43 -8.46
N SER A 146 -25.83 -6.80 -9.69
CA SER A 146 -27.23 -7.18 -9.96
C SER A 146 -27.63 -8.49 -9.28
N ILE A 147 -26.70 -9.46 -9.21
CA ILE A 147 -26.91 -10.73 -8.49
C ILE A 147 -26.97 -10.50 -6.97
N ARG A 148 -26.24 -9.51 -6.47
CA ARG A 148 -26.06 -9.21 -5.04
C ARG A 148 -26.64 -7.86 -4.64
N HIS A 149 -27.84 -7.54 -5.12
CA HIS A 149 -28.46 -6.23 -4.94
C HIS A 149 -28.81 -5.89 -3.48
N ASP A 150 -28.96 -6.90 -2.62
CA ASP A 150 -29.24 -6.72 -1.18
C ASP A 150 -27.99 -6.34 -0.37
N GLU A 151 -26.79 -6.50 -0.94
CA GLU A 151 -25.52 -6.27 -0.27
C GLU A 151 -24.86 -4.99 -0.81
N ARG A 152 -24.20 -4.22 0.07
CA ARG A 152 -23.45 -3.02 -0.33
C ARG A 152 -21.97 -3.37 -0.43
N PHE A 153 -21.37 -3.04 -1.57
CA PHE A 153 -19.95 -3.28 -1.82
C PHE A 153 -19.22 -1.96 -2.07
N SER A 154 -17.98 -1.88 -1.59
CA SER A 154 -17.00 -0.90 -2.03
C SER A 154 -16.27 -1.40 -3.29
N GLY A 155 -15.59 -0.50 -4.02
CA GLY A 155 -14.73 -0.92 -5.13
C GLY A 155 -13.61 -1.88 -4.69
N ARG A 156 -13.11 -1.72 -3.46
CA ARG A 156 -12.08 -2.57 -2.87
C ARG A 156 -12.61 -3.96 -2.54
N ALA A 157 -13.81 -4.07 -1.96
CA ALA A 157 -14.48 -5.35 -1.72
C ALA A 157 -14.61 -6.16 -3.02
N ILE A 158 -15.05 -5.52 -4.10
CA ILE A 158 -15.20 -6.16 -5.42
C ILE A 158 -13.83 -6.58 -5.98
N ALA A 159 -12.82 -5.70 -5.93
CA ALA A 159 -11.47 -6.04 -6.39
C ALA A 159 -10.89 -7.25 -5.63
N ARG A 160 -11.13 -7.34 -4.32
CA ARG A 160 -10.73 -8.50 -3.51
C ARG A 160 -11.42 -9.78 -3.95
N ILE A 161 -12.71 -9.75 -4.22
CA ILE A 161 -13.45 -10.90 -4.74
C ILE A 161 -12.86 -11.31 -6.09
N PHE A 162 -12.62 -10.36 -6.98
CA PHE A 162 -12.08 -10.60 -8.32
C PHE A 162 -10.65 -11.14 -8.31
N HIS A 163 -9.85 -10.80 -7.28
CA HIS A 163 -8.53 -11.40 -7.00
C HIS A 163 -8.59 -12.69 -6.17
N GLY A 164 -9.74 -12.98 -5.55
CA GLY A 164 -9.93 -14.09 -4.62
C GLY A 164 -9.22 -13.96 -3.29
N ILE A 165 -9.21 -12.75 -2.74
CA ILE A 165 -8.67 -12.43 -1.42
C ILE A 165 -9.84 -12.32 -0.43
N GLY A 166 -9.99 -13.32 0.44
CA GLY A 166 -11.04 -13.30 1.47
C GLY A 166 -10.79 -12.26 2.57
N ILE A 167 -11.88 -11.82 3.20
CA ILE A 167 -11.89 -11.13 4.50
C ILE A 167 -13.06 -11.61 5.36
N PRO A 168 -13.08 -11.28 6.67
CA PRO A 168 -14.20 -11.59 7.54
C PRO A 168 -15.58 -11.29 6.93
N CYS A 169 -15.74 -10.12 6.29
CA CYS A 169 -16.99 -9.69 5.66
C CYS A 169 -17.29 -10.41 4.34
N TYR A 170 -16.25 -10.80 3.60
CA TYR A 170 -16.36 -11.50 2.31
C TYR A 170 -15.52 -12.79 2.32
N PRO A 171 -15.94 -13.82 3.08
CA PRO A 171 -15.14 -15.00 3.31
C PRO A 171 -15.04 -15.86 2.04
N ALA A 172 -13.85 -16.41 1.79
CA ALA A 172 -13.57 -17.25 0.63
C ALA A 172 -14.48 -18.49 0.56
N GLN A 173 -14.95 -18.98 1.70
CA GLN A 173 -15.86 -20.12 1.82
C GLN A 173 -17.26 -19.83 1.24
N VAL A 174 -17.66 -18.56 1.19
CA VAL A 174 -18.95 -18.10 0.65
C VAL A 174 -18.74 -17.54 -0.76
N TYR A 175 -17.91 -16.51 -0.88
CA TYR A 175 -17.69 -15.79 -2.13
C TYR A 175 -16.86 -16.58 -3.14
N GLY A 176 -15.99 -17.48 -2.68
CA GLY A 176 -15.18 -18.33 -3.54
C GLY A 176 -15.95 -19.47 -4.22
N ARG A 177 -17.22 -19.69 -3.85
CA ARG A 177 -18.10 -20.65 -4.55
C ARG A 177 -18.52 -20.13 -5.92
N ASP A 178 -18.70 -18.81 -6.06
CA ASP A 178 -19.04 -18.20 -7.34
C ASP A 178 -17.77 -17.95 -8.18
N ARG A 179 -17.40 -18.97 -8.97
CA ARG A 179 -16.22 -18.95 -9.84
C ARG A 179 -16.33 -17.98 -11.01
N ARG A 180 -17.52 -17.42 -11.27
CA ARG A 180 -17.69 -16.37 -12.29
C ARG A 180 -16.99 -15.07 -11.89
N PHE A 181 -16.76 -14.86 -10.60
CA PHE A 181 -16.15 -13.64 -10.07
C PHE A 181 -14.85 -13.95 -9.33
N TRP A 182 -14.81 -15.04 -8.55
CA TRP A 182 -13.67 -15.33 -7.69
C TRP A 182 -12.40 -15.68 -8.46
N ARG A 183 -11.31 -14.91 -8.24
CA ARG A 183 -10.00 -15.04 -8.92
C ARG A 183 -10.05 -14.84 -10.44
N LYS A 184 -11.14 -14.32 -11.01
CA LYS A 184 -11.28 -14.10 -12.46
C LYS A 184 -10.20 -13.18 -13.02
N TYR A 185 -9.85 -12.14 -12.26
CA TYR A 185 -8.92 -11.09 -12.69
C TYR A 185 -7.62 -11.08 -11.87
N ILE A 186 -7.22 -12.23 -11.31
CA ILE A 186 -6.03 -12.36 -10.45
C ILE A 186 -4.71 -11.92 -11.13
N HIS A 187 -4.69 -11.92 -12.46
CA HIS A 187 -3.53 -11.58 -13.29
C HIS A 187 -3.45 -10.09 -13.65
N LEU A 188 -4.49 -9.31 -13.34
CA LEU A 188 -4.54 -7.87 -13.58
C LEU A 188 -4.17 -7.10 -12.31
N ASP A 189 -3.90 -5.80 -12.45
CA ASP A 189 -3.56 -4.96 -11.30
C ASP A 189 -4.77 -4.75 -10.37
N PHE A 190 -4.57 -5.02 -9.08
CA PHE A 190 -5.61 -4.91 -8.06
C PHE A 190 -6.19 -3.50 -7.95
N ASN A 191 -5.33 -2.47 -8.00
CA ASN A 191 -5.76 -1.09 -7.82
C ASN A 191 -6.56 -0.58 -9.00
N LYS A 192 -6.20 -1.01 -10.21
CA LYS A 192 -6.96 -0.69 -11.42
C LYS A 192 -8.36 -1.29 -11.37
N ILE A 193 -8.50 -2.57 -10.98
CA ILE A 193 -9.84 -3.18 -10.78
C ILE A 193 -10.63 -2.44 -9.71
N MET A 194 -9.99 -2.07 -8.59
CA MET A 194 -10.62 -1.32 -7.51
C MET A 194 -11.13 0.04 -7.99
N GLN A 195 -10.36 0.77 -8.81
CA GLN A 195 -10.76 2.04 -9.40
C GLN A 195 -11.96 1.87 -10.34
N LEU A 196 -11.89 0.92 -11.28
CA LEU A 196 -12.99 0.64 -12.21
C LEU A 196 -14.26 0.24 -11.47
N ALA A 197 -14.16 -0.62 -10.45
CA ALA A 197 -15.30 -1.03 -9.65
C ALA A 197 -15.89 0.16 -8.87
N LYS A 198 -15.05 1.04 -8.31
CA LYS A 198 -15.50 2.25 -7.61
C LYS A 198 -16.23 3.21 -8.56
N GLU A 199 -15.68 3.45 -9.76
CA GLU A 199 -16.32 4.26 -10.79
C GLU A 199 -17.67 3.67 -11.19
N GLU A 200 -17.74 2.37 -11.44
CA GLU A 200 -18.98 1.69 -11.83
C GLU A 200 -20.05 1.76 -10.74
N ILE A 201 -19.69 1.59 -9.46
CA ILE A 201 -20.62 1.75 -8.33
C ILE A 201 -21.21 3.16 -8.29
N ILE A 202 -20.41 4.19 -8.61
CA ILE A 202 -20.88 5.58 -8.64
C ILE A 202 -21.83 5.81 -9.81
N HIS A 203 -21.55 5.23 -10.98
CA HIS A 203 -22.43 5.34 -12.16
C HIS A 203 -23.79 4.64 -11.99
N GLN A 204 -23.89 3.65 -11.10
CA GLN A 204 -25.13 2.91 -10.83
C GLN A 204 -26.03 3.55 -9.74
N LYS A 205 -25.56 4.60 -9.06
CA LYS A 205 -26.35 5.36 -8.08
C LYS A 205 -27.12 6.49 -8.75
#